data_AF-A0A2S6GE33-F1
#
_entry.id   AF-A0A2S6GE33-F1
#
_cell.length_a   1.000
_cell.length_b   1.000
_cell.length_c   1.000
_cell.angle_alpha   90.00
_cell.angle_beta   90.00
_cell.angle_gamma   90.00
#
_symmetry.space_group_name_H-M   'P 1'
#
loop_
_entity.id
_entity.type
_entity.pdbx_description
1 polymer ?
#
loop_
_entity_poly.entity_id
_entity_poly.type
_entity_poly.pdbx_seq_one_letter_code
_entity_poly.pdbx_strand_id
1 'polypeptide(L)'
;MAAAKKTSFYHTRNKIAPNKQQAAELLGVDIPEIERMDKEGAPVMAERLLLLWDKKYINAPGWDGWVFSRGALMHKNKRWRPENLLNVRREAERIGQLEAELHKLYSISGLVKITKKLIFRNRRKYYR
;
A
#
# COMPACT_ATOMS: atom_id res chain seq x y z
N MET A 1 28.56 20.42 26.45
CA MET A 1 28.47 18.95 26.58
C MET A 1 28.07 18.38 25.22
N ALA A 2 28.90 17.54 24.61
CA ALA A 2 28.58 16.93 23.32
C ALA A 2 27.39 15.96 23.49
N ALA A 3 26.42 16.00 22.58
CA ALA A 3 25.27 15.10 22.62
C ALA A 3 25.75 13.64 22.53
N ALA A 4 25.30 12.78 23.45
CA ALA A 4 25.64 11.36 23.43
C ALA A 4 25.24 10.75 22.08
N LYS A 5 26.20 10.08 21.43
CA LYS A 5 25.99 9.45 20.12
C LYS A 5 24.90 8.38 20.27
N LYS A 6 23.87 8.44 19.43
CA LYS A 6 22.78 7.47 19.43
C LYS A 6 23.29 6.07 19.06
N THR A 7 22.70 5.04 19.66
CA THR A 7 23.09 3.63 19.48
C THR A 7 22.61 3.09 18.12
N SER A 8 23.18 1.97 17.63
CA SER A 8 22.68 1.32 16.40
C SER A 8 21.22 0.91 16.58
N PHE A 9 20.91 0.33 17.75
CA PHE A 9 19.57 -0.07 18.13
C PHE A 9 18.58 1.09 18.02
N TYR A 10 18.93 2.28 18.54
CA TYR A 10 18.08 3.47 18.40
C TYR A 10 17.74 3.76 16.93
N HIS A 11 18.74 3.74 16.04
CA HIS A 11 18.53 4.00 14.62
C HIS A 11 17.68 2.91 13.96
N THR A 12 17.92 1.63 14.26
CA THR A 12 17.18 0.50 13.71
C THR A 12 15.73 0.50 14.19
N ARG A 13 15.51 0.65 15.50
CA ARG A 13 14.17 0.77 16.10
C ARG A 13 13.44 1.97 15.53
N ASN A 14 14.04 3.16 15.47
CA ASN A 14 13.36 4.35 14.95
C ASN A 14 12.89 4.20 13.50
N LYS A 15 13.59 3.36 12.73
CA LYS A 15 13.29 3.07 11.34
C LYS A 15 12.21 2.01 11.15
N ILE A 16 12.01 1.11 12.11
CA ILE A 16 11.12 -0.06 12.02
C ILE A 16 9.89 0.10 12.92
N ALA A 17 10.10 0.42 14.20
CA ALA A 17 9.08 0.64 15.22
C ALA A 17 9.34 2.00 15.91
N PRO A 18 8.96 3.13 15.27
CA PRO A 18 9.20 4.46 15.83
C PRO A 18 8.47 4.68 17.16
N ASN A 19 7.34 4.00 17.37
CA ASN A 19 6.61 4.00 18.64
C ASN A 19 7.28 3.04 19.64
N LYS A 20 7.68 3.57 20.80
CA LYS A 20 8.32 2.80 21.89
C LYS A 20 7.40 1.72 22.48
N GLN A 21 6.10 1.99 22.58
CA GLN A 21 5.12 1.00 23.06
C GLN A 21 5.09 -0.22 22.12
N GLN A 22 5.04 0.03 20.82
CA GLN A 22 5.07 -1.04 19.82
C GLN A 22 6.41 -1.79 19.83
N ALA A 23 7.54 -1.10 20.00
CA ALA A 23 8.84 -1.74 20.11
C ALA A 23 8.95 -2.63 21.37
N ALA A 24 8.39 -2.17 22.49
CA ALA A 24 8.32 -2.90 23.75
C ALA A 24 7.50 -4.20 23.59
N GLU A 25 6.32 -4.10 22.98
CA GLU A 25 5.47 -5.26 22.66
C GLU A 25 6.17 -6.27 21.73
N LEU A 26 6.85 -5.79 20.69
CA LEU A 26 7.56 -6.64 19.73
C LEU A 26 8.74 -7.40 20.35
N LEU A 27 9.43 -6.77 21.29
CA LEU A 27 10.61 -7.33 21.94
C LEU A 27 10.27 -8.06 23.25
N GLY A 28 9.02 -8.00 23.70
CA GLY A 28 8.58 -8.61 24.96
C GLY A 28 9.20 -7.95 26.20
N VAL A 29 9.43 -6.64 26.14
CA VAL A 29 10.02 -5.85 27.23
C VAL A 29 9.11 -4.67 27.58
N ASP A 30 9.45 -3.91 28.61
CA ASP A 30 8.74 -2.69 28.97
C ASP A 30 9.30 -1.44 28.24
N ILE A 31 8.57 -0.32 28.28
CA ILE A 31 9.04 0.93 27.67
C ILE A 31 10.36 1.42 28.30
N PRO A 32 10.52 1.43 29.64
CA PRO A 32 11.78 1.84 30.27
C PRO A 32 13.01 1.08 29.75
N GLU A 33 12.86 -0.22 29.51
CA GLU A 33 13.90 -1.05 28.92
C GLU A 33 14.27 -0.60 27.50
N ILE A 34 13.28 -0.28 26.67
CA ILE A 34 13.53 0.29 25.33
C ILE A 34 14.30 1.61 25.42
N GLU A 35 13.96 2.47 26.38
CA GLU A 35 14.66 3.74 26.57
C GLU A 35 16.10 3.54 27.05
N ARG A 36 16.34 2.53 27.88
CA ARG A 36 17.69 2.12 28.29
C ARG A 36 18.48 1.61 27.08
N MET A 37 17.91 0.69 26.31
CA MET A 37 18.51 0.14 25.10
C MET A 37 18.83 1.21 24.03
N ASP A 38 17.97 2.22 23.89
CA ASP A 38 18.18 3.37 22.99
C ASP A 38 19.40 4.23 23.41
N LYS A 39 19.73 4.27 24.71
CA LYS A 39 20.85 5.08 25.26
C LYS A 39 22.14 4.28 25.40
N GLU A 40 22.05 3.05 25.90
CA GLU A 40 23.19 2.23 26.33
C GLU A 40 23.55 1.16 25.28
N GLY A 41 22.60 0.83 24.40
CA GLY A 41 22.72 -0.22 23.41
C GLY A 41 21.85 -1.42 23.79
N ALA A 42 21.40 -2.15 22.78
CA ALA A 42 20.61 -3.36 22.99
C ALA A 42 21.47 -4.61 22.77
N PRO A 43 21.09 -5.75 23.37
CA PRO A 43 21.59 -7.05 22.95
C PRO A 43 21.40 -7.24 21.45
N VAL A 44 22.40 -7.86 20.79
CA VAL A 44 22.38 -8.10 19.33
C VAL A 44 21.09 -8.81 18.87
N MET A 45 20.52 -9.66 19.73
CA MET A 45 19.28 -10.38 19.42
C MET A 45 18.08 -9.45 19.25
N ALA A 46 17.98 -8.38 20.04
CA ALA A 46 16.87 -7.43 19.96
C ALA A 46 16.88 -6.70 18.61
N GLU A 47 18.05 -6.25 18.17
CA GLU A 47 18.20 -5.60 16.86
C GLU A 47 17.90 -6.57 15.70
N ARG A 48 18.34 -7.84 15.82
CA ARG A 48 18.02 -8.88 14.83
C ARG A 48 16.53 -9.21 14.77
N LEU A 49 15.83 -9.22 15.90
CA LEU A 49 14.38 -9.45 15.95
C LEU A 49 13.62 -8.33 15.25
N LEU A 50 14.00 -7.06 15.48
CA LEU A 50 13.41 -5.92 14.75
C LEU A 50 13.67 -6.03 13.25
N LEU A 51 14.89 -6.36 12.84
CA LEU A 51 15.23 -6.54 11.42
C LEU A 51 14.50 -7.73 10.79
N LEU A 52 14.32 -8.82 11.54
CA LEU A 52 13.55 -9.97 11.10
C LEU A 52 12.08 -9.60 10.92
N TRP A 53 11.53 -8.81 11.85
CA TRP A 53 10.17 -8.30 11.76
C TRP A 53 9.96 -7.43 10.51
N ASP A 54 10.85 -6.47 10.26
CA ASP A 54 10.84 -5.62 9.04
C ASP A 54 10.94 -6.46 7.76
N LYS A 55 11.76 -7.52 7.78
CA LYS A 55 11.94 -8.42 6.63
C LYS A 55 10.76 -9.36 6.40
N LYS A 56 10.10 -9.82 7.47
CA LYS A 56 9.04 -10.84 7.41
C LYS A 56 7.64 -10.27 7.31
N TYR A 57 7.46 -8.96 7.47
CA TYR A 57 6.16 -8.29 7.36
C TYR A 57 5.09 -8.99 8.22
N ILE A 58 5.45 -9.37 9.45
CA ILE A 58 4.68 -10.32 10.26
C ILE A 58 3.35 -9.67 10.65
N ASN A 59 2.26 -10.11 10.01
CA ASN A 59 0.89 -9.78 10.39
C ASN A 59 0.56 -10.49 11.72
N ALA A 60 0.69 -9.78 12.84
CA ALA A 60 0.14 -10.24 14.10
C ALA A 60 -1.39 -10.47 13.98
N PRO A 61 -1.96 -11.48 14.64
CA PRO A 61 -3.42 -11.65 14.70
C PRO A 61 -4.09 -10.38 15.25
N GLY A 62 -5.06 -9.82 14.51
CA GLY A 62 -5.68 -8.52 14.83
C GLY A 62 -5.07 -7.32 14.11
N TRP A 63 -3.93 -7.49 13.43
CA TRP A 63 -3.37 -6.48 12.54
C TRP A 63 -3.90 -6.70 11.12
N ASP A 64 -4.70 -5.77 10.62
CA ASP A 64 -5.15 -5.78 9.21
C ASP A 64 -3.98 -5.71 8.21
N GLY A 65 -2.75 -5.46 8.69
CA GLY A 65 -1.54 -5.43 7.89
C GLY A 65 -1.29 -4.08 7.22
N TRP A 66 -2.12 -3.08 7.51
CA TRP A 66 -1.93 -1.71 7.03
C TRP A 66 -0.89 -0.97 7.87
N VAL A 67 0.14 -0.45 7.21
CA VAL A 67 1.23 0.33 7.84
C VAL A 67 1.64 1.47 6.93
N PHE A 68 1.79 2.67 7.49
CA PHE A 68 2.52 3.74 6.82
C PHE A 68 4.00 3.67 7.17
N SER A 69 4.84 3.36 6.18
CA SER A 69 6.30 3.31 6.35
C SER A 69 6.99 4.04 5.21
N ARG A 70 7.85 5.02 5.57
CA ARG A 70 8.70 5.81 4.65
C ARG A 70 7.93 6.34 3.43
N GLY A 71 6.80 7.00 3.68
CA GLY A 71 5.97 7.63 2.64
C GLY A 71 5.20 6.66 1.73
N ALA A 72 5.15 5.36 2.08
CA ALA A 72 4.36 4.37 1.38
C ALA A 72 3.33 3.75 2.32
N LEU A 73 2.14 3.51 1.78
CA LEU A 73 1.12 2.69 2.43
C LEU A 73 1.46 1.22 2.15
N MET A 74 1.57 0.40 3.16
CA MET A 74 1.84 -1.03 3.03
C MET A 74 0.64 -1.81 3.51
N HIS A 75 0.29 -2.88 2.79
CA HIS A 75 -0.67 -3.89 3.24
C HIS A 75 0.02 -5.25 3.14
N LYS A 76 0.41 -5.83 4.28
CA LYS A 76 1.16 -7.08 4.33
C LYS A 76 2.44 -6.96 3.47
N ASN A 77 2.59 -7.84 2.48
CA ASN A 77 3.74 -7.85 1.56
C ASN A 77 3.60 -6.86 0.38
N LYS A 78 2.44 -6.18 0.24
CA LYS A 78 2.21 -5.22 -0.85
C LYS A 78 2.56 -3.81 -0.40
N ARG A 79 3.38 -3.13 -1.20
CA ARG A 79 3.76 -1.73 -0.99
C ARG A 79 3.09 -0.83 -2.02
N TRP A 80 2.29 0.09 -1.54
CA TRP A 80 1.57 1.10 -2.30
C TRP A 80 2.27 2.44 -2.16
N ARG A 81 3.01 2.82 -3.21
CA ARG A 81 3.57 4.16 -3.31
C ARG A 81 2.50 5.15 -3.80
N PRO A 82 2.67 6.46 -3.57
CA PRO A 82 1.70 7.47 -4.01
C PRO A 82 1.36 7.37 -5.49
N GLU A 83 2.35 7.07 -6.35
CA GLU A 83 2.14 6.95 -7.79
C GLU A 83 1.22 5.77 -8.12
N ASN A 84 1.40 4.64 -7.43
CA ASN A 84 0.57 3.44 -7.61
C ASN A 84 -0.87 3.67 -7.14
N LEU A 85 -1.05 4.35 -6.02
CA LEU A 85 -2.39 4.69 -5.50
C LEU A 85 -3.15 5.60 -6.47
N LEU A 86 -2.47 6.60 -7.03
CA LEU A 86 -3.05 7.49 -8.04
C LEU A 86 -3.39 6.75 -9.33
N ASN A 87 -2.53 5.82 -9.76
CA ASN A 87 -2.80 5.01 -10.95
C ASN A 87 -4.00 4.09 -10.75
N VAL A 88 -4.12 3.44 -9.60
CA VAL A 88 -5.28 2.58 -9.29
C VAL A 88 -6.58 3.38 -9.28
N ARG A 89 -6.56 4.61 -8.76
CA ARG A 89 -7.72 5.51 -8.83
C ARG A 89 -8.09 5.86 -10.28
N ARG A 90 -7.10 6.23 -11.11
CA ARG A 90 -7.33 6.54 -12.53
C ARG A 90 -7.84 5.32 -13.31
N GLU A 91 -7.33 4.14 -13.00
CA GLU A 91 -7.81 2.89 -13.59
C GLU A 91 -9.25 2.59 -13.20
N ALA A 92 -9.61 2.76 -11.92
CA ALA A 92 -10.99 2.61 -11.47
C ALA A 92 -11.93 3.61 -12.15
N GLU A 93 -11.54 4.88 -12.28
CA GLU A 93 -12.30 5.90 -13.00
C GLU A 93 -12.47 5.53 -14.49
N ARG A 94 -11.42 5.03 -15.14
CA ARG A 94 -11.46 4.58 -16.53
C ARG A 94 -12.35 3.35 -16.74
N ILE A 95 -12.30 2.38 -15.82
CA ILE A 95 -13.18 1.21 -15.84
C ILE A 95 -14.63 1.65 -15.73
N GLY A 96 -14.96 2.54 -14.78
CA GLY A 96 -16.32 3.06 -14.63
C GLY A 96 -16.84 3.79 -15.89
N GLN A 97 -15.97 4.55 -16.57
CA GLN A 97 -16.31 5.18 -17.85
C GLN A 97 -16.60 4.13 -18.94
N LEU A 98 -15.76 3.11 -19.07
CA LEU A 98 -15.94 2.05 -20.05
C LEU A 98 -17.20 1.22 -19.76
N GLU A 99 -17.51 0.96 -18.50
CA GLU A 99 -18.76 0.29 -18.09
C GLU A 99 -19.99 1.12 -18.44
N ALA A 100 -19.95 2.44 -18.23
CA ALA A 100 -21.02 3.35 -18.62
C ALA A 100 -21.20 3.39 -20.16
N GLU A 101 -20.10 3.37 -20.92
CA GLU A 101 -20.14 3.29 -22.38
C GLU A 101 -20.71 1.95 -22.87
N LEU A 102 -20.30 0.84 -22.27
CA LEU A 102 -20.87 -0.49 -22.56
C LEU A 102 -22.36 -0.51 -22.27
N HIS A 103 -22.78 -0.02 -21.10
CA HIS A 103 -24.19 0.04 -20.73
C HIS A 103 -25.00 0.89 -21.72
N LYS A 104 -24.41 1.99 -22.21
CA LYS A 104 -25.04 2.84 -23.24
C LYS A 104 -25.13 2.13 -24.59
N LEU A 105 -24.11 1.38 -25.00
CA LEU A 105 -24.11 0.60 -26.24
C LEU A 105 -25.12 -0.55 -26.21
N TYR A 106 -25.23 -1.25 -25.08
CA TYR A 106 -26.20 -2.33 -24.85
C TYR A 106 -27.61 -1.83 -24.52
N SER A 107 -27.79 -0.53 -24.27
CA SER A 107 -29.14 0.04 -24.15
C SER A 107 -29.91 -0.10 -25.46
N ILE A 108 -31.25 -0.19 -25.37
CA ILE A 108 -32.14 -0.27 -26.54
C ILE A 108 -31.85 0.87 -27.53
N SER A 109 -31.62 2.08 -27.03
CA SER A 109 -31.27 3.23 -27.86
C SER A 109 -29.89 3.09 -28.55
N GLY A 110 -28.91 2.47 -27.87
CA GLY A 110 -27.60 2.15 -28.42
C GLY A 110 -27.66 1.11 -29.53
N LEU A 111 -28.39 0.01 -29.29
CA LEU A 111 -28.61 -1.06 -30.26
C LEU A 111 -29.33 -0.57 -31.52
N VAL A 112 -30.35 0.28 -31.37
CA VAL A 112 -31.05 0.94 -32.50
C VAL A 112 -30.09 1.83 -33.30
N LYS A 113 -29.16 2.52 -32.65
CA LYS A 113 -28.16 3.38 -33.32
C LYS A 113 -27.13 2.56 -34.10
N ILE A 114 -26.69 1.44 -33.52
CA ILE A 114 -25.74 0.50 -34.16
C ILE A 114 -26.38 -0.17 -35.37
N THR A 115 -27.60 -0.70 -35.23
CA THR A 115 -28.35 -1.32 -36.34
C THR A 115 -28.62 -0.35 -37.48
N LYS A 116 -29.04 0.90 -37.20
CA LYS A 116 -29.17 1.95 -38.23
C LYS A 116 -27.86 2.20 -38.98
N LYS A 117 -26.73 2.27 -38.26
CA LYS A 117 -25.40 2.47 -38.86
C LYS A 117 -24.98 1.30 -39.76
N LEU A 118 -25.26 0.06 -39.35
CA LEU A 118 -25.02 -1.15 -40.14
C LEU A 118 -25.87 -1.20 -41.41
N ILE A 119 -27.18 -0.90 -41.31
CA ILE A 119 -28.09 -0.83 -42.45
C ILE A 119 -27.63 0.22 -43.47
N PHE A 120 -27.25 1.41 -43.01
CA PHE A 120 -26.78 2.49 -43.87
C PHE A 120 -25.45 2.14 -44.57
N ARG A 121 -24.52 1.50 -43.86
CA ARG A 121 -23.23 1.05 -44.41
C ARG A 121 -23.41 -0.06 -45.46
N ASN A 122 -24.34 -0.99 -45.24
CA ASN A 122 -24.66 -2.02 -46.24
C ASN A 122 -25.31 -1.41 -47.48
N ARG A 123 -26.26 -0.49 -47.32
CA ARG A 123 -26.86 0.22 -48.47
C ARG A 123 -25.81 0.91 -49.34
N ARG A 124 -24.84 1.60 -48.74
CA ARG A 124 -23.73 2.26 -49.48
C ARG A 124 -22.83 1.30 -50.27
N LYS A 125 -22.83 0.01 -49.94
CA LYS A 125 -22.03 -1.04 -50.60
C LYS A 125 -22.76 -1.67 -51.78
N TYR A 126 -24.09 -1.55 -51.86
CA TYR A 126 -24.93 -2.05 -52.95
C TYR A 126 -25.18 -1.04 -54.08
N TYR A 127 -24.90 0.25 -53.83
CA TYR A 127 -25.02 1.34 -54.82
C TYR A 127 -23.66 1.84 -55.34
N ARG A 128 -22.62 1.00 -55.23
CA ARG A 128 -21.31 1.16 -55.85
C ARG A 128 -21.04 -0.09 -56.68
#